data_AF-A0A9X3PPI2-F1
#
_entry.id   AF-A0A9X3PPI2-F1
#
_cell.length_a   1.000
_cell.length_b   1.000
_cell.length_c   1.000
_cell.angle_alpha   90.00
_cell.angle_beta   90.00
_cell.angle_gamma   90.00
#
_symmetry.space_group_name_H-M   'P 1'
#
loop_
_entity.id
_entity.type
_entity.pdbx_description
1 polymer ?
#
loop_
_entity_poly.entity_id
_entity_poly.type
_entity_poly.pdbx_seq_one_letter_code
_entity_poly.pdbx_strand_id
1 'polypeptide(L)'
;LDTRGELASVYRHAVLAFVGGTLVPVGGHNLLEPALWGKPVFFGPHTDHCAEIAELLIRAGGGVPVRDGEQLAREMAKLLRDRSALDQRGEAARAVVMENRGAVAHSLELIGKVVDAQLRTNEAVVSARAFGVRSLSFPRWALNALAVPYGLVVRVRAALYQSGWLPRRRLPSRVVSVGNLTVGGTGKTPVVISLSQWLLSRGKRVAVLSRGYRRQGSSPMLLVSDGRTIIADPAEAGDEPYLIAQRCPEAVVAVGANRYRLGRWVLDRFPVDYFVLDDGFQHLALHRDVDLLLVDASDPKGLEALLPAGRLREPLSAAARATALVLTRCDPTVGVPGTLASLPALTANGIRPIRIQFRAEAFIDVVTGAVQGLESASGRAAVAFSGIGNVESFRRLLAEQGLKLVGEVVFADHHQYTQRDLKAIQDRAKRDGAELVVTTEKDAVKIGQLVRSQDDGPRILALRLGTQILDGRDQLERLLLGVNDH
;
A
#
# COMPACT_ATOMS: atom_id res chain seq x y z
N LEU A 1 -13.15 -3.64 18.83
CA LEU A 1 -11.68 -3.85 18.79
C LEU A 1 -11.35 -4.13 17.34
N ASP A 2 -10.92 -3.11 16.59
CA ASP A 2 -10.81 -3.20 15.13
C ASP A 2 -9.50 -2.58 14.62
N THR A 3 -8.39 -3.01 15.23
CA THR A 3 -7.01 -2.70 14.85
C THR A 3 -6.18 -3.99 14.90
N ARG A 4 -5.46 -4.31 13.82
CA ARG A 4 -4.60 -5.50 13.75
C ARG A 4 -3.48 -5.42 14.79
N GLY A 5 -3.48 -6.37 15.73
CA GLY A 5 -2.46 -6.52 16.78
C GLY A 5 -2.97 -6.29 18.20
N GLU A 6 -4.08 -5.57 18.38
CA GLU A 6 -4.68 -5.34 19.71
C GLU A 6 -5.46 -6.56 20.24
N LEU A 7 -6.03 -7.38 19.35
CA LEU A 7 -6.78 -8.57 19.76
C LEU A 7 -5.92 -9.56 20.57
N ALA A 8 -4.62 -9.65 20.22
CA ALA A 8 -3.65 -10.46 20.93
C ALA A 8 -3.46 -10.01 22.40
N SER A 9 -3.48 -8.71 22.70
CA SER A 9 -3.36 -8.23 24.09
C SER A 9 -4.67 -8.38 24.87
N VAL A 10 -5.81 -8.32 24.19
CA VAL A 10 -7.13 -8.52 24.80
C VAL A 10 -7.33 -9.96 25.27
N TYR A 11 -6.79 -10.95 24.56
CA TYR A 11 -6.85 -12.34 24.99
C TYR A 11 -6.24 -12.58 26.38
N ARG A 12 -5.29 -11.75 26.82
CA ARG A 12 -4.74 -11.82 28.19
C ARG A 12 -5.83 -11.70 29.26
N HIS A 13 -6.83 -10.85 29.01
CA HIS A 13 -7.91 -10.54 29.95
C HIS A 13 -9.16 -11.41 29.75
N ALA A 14 -9.19 -12.23 28.70
CA ALA A 14 -10.30 -13.14 28.44
C ALA A 14 -10.30 -14.33 29.41
N VAL A 15 -11.48 -14.88 29.71
CA VAL A 15 -11.63 -16.12 30.48
C VAL A 15 -11.51 -17.34 29.55
N LEU A 16 -12.07 -17.24 28.36
CA LEU A 16 -11.97 -18.18 27.24
C LEU A 16 -12.02 -17.38 25.93
N ALA A 17 -11.67 -18.01 24.81
CA ALA A 17 -11.66 -17.36 23.51
C ALA A 17 -12.46 -18.14 22.48
N PHE A 18 -13.30 -17.45 21.71
CA PHE A 18 -13.96 -18.00 20.54
C PHE A 18 -13.49 -17.27 19.27
N VAL A 19 -13.06 -18.03 18.26
CA VAL A 19 -12.55 -17.48 17.01
C VAL A 19 -13.68 -17.38 15.98
N GLY A 20 -14.44 -16.28 16.04
CA GLY A 20 -15.70 -16.07 15.29
C GLY A 20 -15.71 -16.44 13.81
N GLY A 21 -14.64 -16.13 13.07
CA GLY A 21 -14.55 -16.40 11.63
C GLY A 21 -14.57 -17.88 11.23
N THR A 22 -14.54 -18.81 12.20
CA THR A 22 -14.59 -20.26 11.97
C THR A 22 -16.01 -20.84 11.97
N LEU A 23 -17.03 -20.10 12.41
CA LEU A 23 -18.45 -20.52 12.34
C LEU A 23 -19.11 -20.19 10.99
N VAL A 24 -18.43 -19.44 10.13
CA VAL A 24 -18.88 -19.07 8.78
C VAL A 24 -17.76 -19.38 7.78
N PRO A 25 -18.06 -19.64 6.49
CA PRO A 25 -17.06 -20.00 5.47
C PRO A 25 -16.23 -18.78 5.00
N VAL A 26 -15.85 -17.92 5.95
CA VAL A 26 -14.94 -16.78 5.77
C VAL A 26 -13.52 -17.17 6.17
N GLY A 27 -13.36 -18.23 6.98
CA GLY A 27 -12.07 -18.72 7.43
C GLY A 27 -11.61 -18.06 8.73
N GLY A 28 -11.17 -18.88 9.69
CA GLY A 28 -10.76 -18.43 11.02
C GLY A 28 -9.52 -17.52 11.05
N HIS A 29 -9.50 -16.61 12.03
CA HIS A 29 -8.29 -15.92 12.49
C HIS A 29 -7.36 -16.91 13.22
N ASN A 30 -6.14 -16.47 13.56
CA ASN A 30 -5.08 -17.29 14.12
C ASN A 30 -5.46 -17.92 15.49
N LEU A 31 -5.68 -19.24 15.52
CA LEU A 31 -6.01 -20.00 16.73
C LEU A 31 -4.89 -19.98 17.79
N LEU A 32 -3.65 -19.63 17.42
CA LEU A 32 -2.50 -19.59 18.32
C LEU A 32 -2.50 -18.37 19.24
N GLU A 33 -3.15 -17.27 18.86
CA GLU A 33 -3.18 -16.04 19.67
C GLU A 33 -3.86 -16.24 21.04
N PRO A 34 -5.07 -16.81 21.14
CA PRO A 34 -5.66 -17.14 22.43
C PRO A 34 -4.94 -18.28 23.14
N ALA A 35 -4.44 -19.27 22.40
CA ALA A 35 -3.70 -20.41 22.95
C ALA A 35 -2.41 -19.95 23.65
N LEU A 36 -1.72 -18.95 23.10
CA LEU A 36 -0.51 -18.37 23.70
C LEU A 36 -0.75 -17.80 25.10
N TRP A 37 -1.93 -17.24 25.33
CA TRP A 37 -2.33 -16.71 26.63
C TRP A 37 -2.98 -17.75 27.55
N GLY A 38 -2.92 -19.02 27.17
CA GLY A 38 -3.49 -20.14 27.92
C GLY A 38 -5.00 -20.06 28.03
N LYS A 39 -5.68 -19.62 26.96
CA LYS A 39 -7.15 -19.58 26.92
C LYS A 39 -7.67 -20.81 26.18
N PRO A 40 -8.69 -21.51 26.71
CA PRO A 40 -9.41 -22.51 25.92
C PRO A 40 -9.91 -21.89 24.62
N VAL A 41 -9.64 -22.56 23.49
CA VAL A 41 -9.87 -22.02 22.15
C VAL A 41 -11.06 -22.71 21.50
N PHE A 42 -12.17 -21.98 21.37
CA PHE A 42 -13.36 -22.44 20.66
C PHE A 42 -13.28 -22.05 19.19
N PHE A 43 -13.67 -22.96 18.31
CA PHE A 43 -13.73 -22.69 16.87
C PHE A 43 -14.79 -23.55 16.16
N GLY A 44 -15.37 -22.97 15.11
CA GLY A 44 -16.35 -23.58 14.23
C GLY A 44 -15.76 -24.54 13.19
N PRO A 45 -16.60 -25.12 12.32
CA PRO A 45 -16.19 -26.15 11.37
C PRO A 45 -15.31 -25.65 10.21
N HIS A 46 -15.21 -24.34 10.00
CA HIS A 46 -14.45 -23.74 8.89
C HIS A 46 -13.04 -23.34 9.31
N THR A 47 -12.13 -24.33 9.40
CA THR A 47 -10.72 -24.15 9.79
C THR A 47 -9.74 -24.30 8.62
N ASP A 48 -10.18 -24.16 7.37
CA ASP A 48 -9.35 -24.44 6.16
C ASP A 48 -8.00 -23.71 6.13
N HIS A 49 -7.90 -22.53 6.76
CA HIS A 49 -6.67 -21.74 6.85
C HIS A 49 -5.78 -22.03 8.07
N CYS A 50 -6.25 -22.86 9.00
CA CYS A 50 -5.57 -23.20 10.26
C CYS A 50 -5.78 -24.66 10.69
N ALA A 51 -6.05 -25.56 9.73
CA ALA A 51 -6.45 -26.94 9.98
C ALA A 51 -5.45 -27.73 10.84
N GLU A 52 -4.16 -27.59 10.55
CA GLU A 52 -3.08 -28.24 11.31
C GLU A 52 -3.04 -27.79 12.78
N ILE A 53 -3.20 -26.48 13.03
CA ILE A 53 -3.24 -25.92 14.38
C ILE A 53 -4.50 -26.34 15.12
N ALA A 54 -5.65 -26.37 14.43
CA ALA A 54 -6.92 -26.81 15.00
C ALA A 54 -6.82 -28.27 15.46
N GLU A 55 -6.20 -29.13 14.66
CA GLU A 55 -5.98 -30.54 15.00
C GLU A 55 -5.04 -30.70 16.20
N LEU A 56 -3.94 -29.95 16.24
CA LEU A 56 -3.00 -29.96 17.38
C LEU A 56 -3.69 -29.51 18.68
N LEU A 57 -4.50 -28.45 18.63
CA LEU A 57 -5.25 -27.97 19.79
C LEU A 57 -6.29 -28.99 20.27
N ILE A 58 -7.00 -29.67 19.36
CA ILE A 58 -7.94 -30.74 19.72
C ILE A 58 -7.21 -31.90 20.39
N ARG A 59 -6.11 -32.38 19.79
CA ARG A 59 -5.34 -33.51 20.31
C ARG A 59 -4.76 -33.22 21.70
N ALA A 60 -4.30 -32.00 21.94
CA ALA A 60 -3.79 -31.60 23.25
C ALA A 60 -4.90 -31.33 24.28
N GLY A 61 -6.16 -31.24 23.86
CA GLY A 61 -7.30 -30.92 24.73
C GLY A 61 -7.54 -29.41 24.95
N GLY A 62 -6.73 -28.54 24.32
CA GLY A 62 -6.87 -27.09 24.40
C GLY A 62 -7.89 -26.46 23.44
N GLY A 63 -8.29 -27.20 22.40
CA GLY A 63 -9.28 -26.79 21.40
C GLY A 63 -10.67 -27.38 21.65
N VAL A 64 -11.71 -26.57 21.42
CA VAL A 64 -13.12 -26.98 21.53
C VAL A 64 -13.85 -26.71 20.21
N PRO A 65 -14.05 -27.75 19.37
CA PRO A 65 -14.78 -27.60 18.12
C PRO A 65 -16.28 -27.47 18.38
N VAL A 66 -16.93 -26.50 17.74
CA VAL A 66 -18.38 -26.24 17.84
C VAL A 66 -19.00 -26.20 16.44
N ARG A 67 -20.26 -26.60 16.29
CA ARG A 67 -20.96 -26.65 15.00
C ARG A 67 -21.78 -25.40 14.73
N ASP A 68 -22.33 -24.80 15.77
CA ASP A 68 -23.23 -23.66 15.71
C ASP A 68 -23.16 -22.82 17.00
N GLY A 69 -23.90 -21.70 17.02
CA GLY A 69 -23.95 -20.79 18.17
C GLY A 69 -24.57 -21.41 19.42
N GLU A 70 -25.50 -22.36 19.28
CA GLU A 70 -26.11 -23.02 20.44
C GLU A 70 -25.12 -23.96 21.14
N GLN A 71 -24.37 -24.75 20.37
CA GLN A 71 -23.33 -25.62 20.90
C GLN A 71 -22.20 -24.80 21.54
N LEU A 72 -21.83 -23.68 20.91
CA LEU A 72 -20.87 -22.74 21.50
C LEU A 72 -21.35 -22.25 22.87
N ALA A 73 -22.60 -21.78 22.98
CA ALA A 73 -23.15 -21.30 24.24
C ALA A 73 -23.19 -22.39 25.33
N ARG A 74 -23.59 -23.62 24.97
CA ARG A 74 -23.61 -24.76 25.91
C ARG A 74 -22.23 -25.13 26.42
N GLU A 75 -21.25 -25.28 25.54
CA GLU A 75 -19.89 -25.69 25.93
C GLU A 75 -19.16 -24.58 26.70
N MET A 76 -19.38 -23.30 26.34
CA MET A 76 -18.87 -22.17 27.11
C MET A 76 -19.49 -22.13 28.52
N ALA A 77 -20.80 -22.28 28.64
CA ALA A 77 -21.48 -22.27 29.93
C ALA A 77 -21.04 -23.42 30.84
N LYS A 78 -20.75 -24.59 30.26
CA LYS A 78 -20.20 -25.75 30.97
C LYS A 78 -18.80 -25.45 31.52
N LEU A 79 -17.91 -24.93 30.69
CA LEU A 79 -16.53 -24.63 31.10
C LEU A 79 -16.44 -23.46 32.08
N LEU A 80 -17.33 -22.46 31.97
CA LEU A 80 -17.39 -21.35 32.94
C LEU A 80 -17.83 -21.79 34.35
N ARG A 81 -18.50 -22.95 34.47
CA ARG A 81 -18.92 -23.54 35.76
C ARG A 81 -17.88 -24.48 36.37
N ASP A 82 -16.88 -24.90 35.59
CA ASP A 82 -15.83 -25.82 36.02
C ASP A 82 -14.45 -25.17 35.83
N ARG A 83 -13.99 -24.50 36.88
CA ARG A 83 -12.73 -23.76 36.86
C ARG A 83 -11.52 -24.67 36.65
N SER A 84 -11.57 -25.91 37.16
CA SER A 84 -10.48 -26.87 37.00
C SER A 84 -10.35 -27.32 35.55
N ALA A 85 -11.48 -27.64 34.89
CA ALA A 85 -11.49 -27.98 33.48
C ALA A 85 -11.08 -26.79 32.59
N LEU A 86 -11.43 -25.57 32.98
CA LEU A 86 -11.03 -24.35 32.27
C LEU A 86 -9.52 -24.14 32.31
N ASP A 87 -8.91 -24.23 33.49
CA ASP A 87 -7.47 -24.06 33.68
C ASP A 87 -6.68 -25.16 32.96
N GLN A 88 -7.10 -26.43 33.09
CA GLN A 88 -6.48 -27.57 32.43
C GLN A 88 -6.47 -27.42 30.89
N ARG A 89 -7.59 -26.97 30.31
CA ARG A 89 -7.68 -26.74 28.86
C ARG A 89 -6.86 -25.53 28.41
N GLY A 90 -6.80 -24.48 29.24
CA GLY A 90 -5.95 -23.33 28.99
C GLY A 90 -4.46 -23.70 28.96
N GLU A 91 -4.01 -24.51 29.92
CA GLU A 91 -2.64 -25.03 29.98
C GLU A 91 -2.31 -25.91 28.77
N ALA A 92 -3.21 -26.82 28.40
CA ALA A 92 -3.10 -27.63 27.19
C ALA A 92 -2.96 -26.79 25.92
N ALA A 93 -3.77 -25.73 25.77
CA ALA A 93 -3.68 -24.81 24.64
C ALA A 93 -2.32 -24.10 24.60
N ARG A 94 -1.81 -23.68 25.76
CA ARG A 94 -0.50 -23.03 25.87
C ARG A 94 0.65 -23.99 25.57
N ALA A 95 0.55 -25.25 26.00
CA ALA A 95 1.55 -26.28 25.75
C ALA A 95 1.78 -26.48 24.25
N VAL A 96 0.71 -26.54 23.44
CA VAL A 96 0.79 -26.62 21.97
C VAL A 96 1.61 -25.47 21.39
N VAL A 97 1.45 -24.25 21.91
CA VAL A 97 2.22 -23.09 21.45
C VAL A 97 3.68 -23.17 21.89
N MET A 98 3.95 -23.65 23.10
CA MET A 98 5.31 -23.74 23.65
C MET A 98 6.12 -24.86 23.00
N GLU A 99 5.51 -26.00 22.71
CA GLU A 99 6.15 -27.13 21.99
C GLU A 99 6.46 -26.77 20.54
N ASN A 100 5.59 -26.01 19.88
CA ASN A 100 5.81 -25.55 18.50
C ASN A 100 6.72 -24.29 18.41
N ARG A 101 7.13 -23.68 19.53
CA ARG A 101 8.10 -22.57 19.58
C ARG A 101 9.56 -23.02 19.43
N GLY A 102 9.87 -24.29 19.66
CA GLY A 102 11.23 -24.84 19.71
C GLY A 102 12.04 -24.70 18.42
N ALA A 103 11.41 -24.65 17.24
CA ALA A 103 12.09 -24.48 15.96
C ALA A 103 12.82 -23.12 15.82
N VAL A 104 12.30 -22.08 16.48
CA VAL A 104 12.89 -20.74 16.51
C VAL A 104 13.98 -20.65 17.58
N ALA A 105 13.79 -21.29 18.74
CA ALA A 105 14.80 -21.32 19.80
C ALA A 105 16.07 -22.09 19.39
N HIS A 106 15.93 -23.22 18.70
CA HIS A 106 17.05 -24.00 18.18
C HIS A 106 17.85 -23.23 17.11
N SER A 107 17.17 -22.39 16.32
CA SER A 107 17.81 -21.47 15.39
C SER A 107 18.54 -20.32 16.12
N LEU A 108 17.95 -19.80 17.20
CA LEU A 108 18.54 -18.75 18.02
C LEU A 108 19.75 -19.22 18.84
N GLU A 109 19.78 -20.48 19.28
CA GLU A 109 20.90 -21.05 20.02
C GLU A 109 22.13 -21.29 19.11
N LEU A 110 21.90 -21.70 17.85
CA LEU A 110 22.93 -21.76 16.81
C LEU A 110 23.46 -20.37 16.46
N ILE A 111 22.59 -19.35 16.41
CA ILE A 111 22.97 -17.95 16.22
C ILE A 111 23.75 -17.43 17.45
N GLY A 112 23.34 -17.77 18.67
CA GLY A 112 23.99 -17.37 19.91
C GLY A 112 25.45 -17.84 20.00
N LYS A 113 25.74 -19.07 19.57
CA LYS A 113 27.10 -19.62 19.51
C LYS A 113 28.01 -18.88 18.52
N VAL A 114 27.44 -18.28 17.47
CA VAL A 114 28.18 -17.45 16.50
C VAL A 114 28.32 -16.01 17.01
N VAL A 115 27.34 -15.51 17.77
CA VAL A 115 27.33 -14.15 18.31
C VAL A 115 28.32 -13.96 19.47
N ASP A 116 28.51 -14.93 20.35
CA ASP A 116 29.50 -14.83 21.44
C ASP A 116 30.96 -14.79 20.95
N ALA A 117 31.23 -15.34 19.76
CA ALA A 117 32.55 -15.24 19.13
C ALA A 117 32.85 -13.84 18.57
N GLN A 118 31.82 -13.03 18.28
CA GLN A 118 31.94 -11.73 17.61
C GLN A 118 31.78 -10.52 18.54
N LEU A 119 31.27 -10.71 19.77
CA LEU A 119 31.02 -9.63 20.75
C LEU A 119 32.27 -9.02 21.39
N ARG A 120 33.49 -9.40 20.98
CA ARG A 120 34.74 -8.78 21.45
C ARG A 120 35.23 -7.61 20.61
N THR A 121 34.51 -7.23 19.56
CA THR A 121 34.99 -6.21 18.62
C THR A 121 33.86 -5.28 18.18
N ASN A 122 34.01 -4.01 18.57
CA ASN A 122 33.45 -2.80 17.95
C ASN A 122 32.14 -2.23 18.54
N GLU A 123 32.32 -1.42 19.57
CA GLU A 123 31.51 -0.23 19.84
C GLU A 123 31.85 0.88 18.83
N ALA A 124 30.84 1.58 18.28
CA ALA A 124 30.82 3.04 18.05
C ALA A 124 29.64 3.52 17.16
N VAL A 125 28.92 4.56 17.66
CA VAL A 125 28.41 5.76 16.93
C VAL A 125 27.11 5.62 16.09
N VAL A 126 26.09 6.52 16.09
CA VAL A 126 25.76 7.80 16.77
C VAL A 126 24.24 8.07 16.71
N SER A 127 23.81 9.02 17.54
CA SER A 127 22.46 9.49 17.94
C SER A 127 21.53 10.08 16.87
N ALA A 128 20.22 9.90 17.09
CA ALA A 128 19.15 10.79 16.61
C ALA A 128 18.19 11.09 17.79
N ARG A 129 18.16 12.34 18.25
CA ARG A 129 17.28 12.83 19.33
C ARG A 129 16.49 14.04 18.81
N ALA A 130 15.21 13.83 18.50
CA ALA A 130 14.12 14.78 18.69
C ALA A 130 12.80 14.00 18.46
N PHE A 131 11.89 14.07 19.43
CA PHE A 131 10.70 13.20 19.63
C PHE A 131 11.01 11.80 20.16
N GLY A 132 10.58 11.56 21.41
CA GLY A 132 10.87 10.38 22.23
C GLY A 132 10.24 9.07 21.74
N VAL A 133 10.59 8.63 20.54
CA VAL A 133 10.51 7.23 20.11
C VAL A 133 11.90 6.65 20.29
N ARG A 134 12.05 5.61 21.12
CA ARG A 134 13.27 4.78 21.13
C ARG A 134 13.41 4.16 19.74
N SER A 135 14.19 4.79 18.86
CA SER A 135 14.65 4.22 17.61
C SER A 135 15.42 2.94 17.92
N LEU A 136 14.79 1.79 17.78
CA LEU A 136 15.46 0.49 17.70
C LEU A 136 16.28 0.50 16.41
N SER A 137 17.54 0.92 16.52
CA SER A 137 18.49 0.93 15.42
C SER A 137 18.87 -0.52 15.08
N PHE A 138 18.13 -1.16 14.16
CA PHE A 138 18.53 -2.46 13.64
C PHE A 138 19.85 -2.31 12.88
N PRO A 139 20.87 -3.14 13.16
CA PRO A 139 22.13 -3.05 12.47
C PRO A 139 21.93 -3.38 10.98
N ARG A 140 22.49 -2.55 10.09
CA ARG A 140 22.33 -2.67 8.62
C ARG A 140 22.68 -4.06 8.07
N TRP A 141 23.65 -4.75 8.68
CA TRP A 141 24.02 -6.12 8.28
C TRP A 141 22.90 -7.14 8.52
N ALA A 142 22.08 -6.97 9.57
CA ALA A 142 20.94 -7.84 9.84
C ALA A 142 19.82 -7.62 8.82
N LEU A 143 19.57 -6.36 8.44
CA LEU A 143 18.62 -6.04 7.36
C LEU A 143 19.10 -6.60 6.00
N ASN A 144 20.41 -6.52 5.72
CA ASN A 144 21.02 -7.14 4.54
C ASN A 144 20.86 -8.67 4.56
N ALA A 145 21.09 -9.31 5.71
CA ALA A 145 20.90 -10.76 5.86
C ALA A 145 19.45 -11.16 5.59
N LEU A 146 18.46 -10.38 6.06
CA LEU A 146 17.04 -10.62 5.79
C LEU A 146 16.63 -10.33 4.33
N ALA A 147 17.39 -9.50 3.61
CA ALA A 147 17.10 -9.18 2.21
C ALA A 147 17.43 -10.34 1.26
N VAL A 148 18.37 -11.22 1.64
CA VAL A 148 18.74 -12.42 0.86
C VAL A 148 17.59 -13.42 0.73
N PRO A 149 17.00 -13.96 1.83
CA PRO A 149 15.88 -14.89 1.74
C PRO A 149 14.64 -14.23 1.13
N TYR A 150 14.38 -12.95 1.41
CA TYR A 150 13.33 -12.20 0.74
C TYR A 150 13.53 -12.18 -0.78
N GLY A 151 14.73 -11.83 -1.22
CA GLY A 151 15.11 -11.82 -2.64
C GLY A 151 14.98 -13.19 -3.29
N LEU A 152 15.35 -14.27 -2.59
CA LEU A 152 15.18 -15.64 -3.08
C LEU A 152 13.71 -15.98 -3.30
N VAL A 153 12.85 -15.74 -2.30
CA VAL A 153 11.40 -16.00 -2.41
C VAL A 153 10.80 -15.26 -3.59
N VAL A 154 11.14 -13.98 -3.74
CA VAL A 154 10.64 -13.15 -4.85
C VAL A 154 11.12 -13.68 -6.21
N ARG A 155 12.39 -14.08 -6.33
CA ARG A 155 12.96 -14.66 -7.56
C ARG A 155 12.31 -16.00 -7.92
N VAL A 156 12.19 -16.90 -6.95
CA VAL A 156 11.54 -18.21 -7.13
C VAL A 156 10.09 -18.02 -7.58
N ARG A 157 9.34 -17.15 -6.90
CA ARG A 157 7.97 -16.82 -7.30
C ARG A 157 7.91 -16.30 -8.74
N ALA A 158 8.78 -15.37 -9.12
CA ALA A 158 8.82 -14.85 -10.48
C ALA A 158 9.15 -15.94 -11.50
N ALA A 159 10.13 -16.81 -11.20
CA ALA A 159 10.50 -17.94 -12.05
C ALA A 159 9.34 -18.94 -12.24
N LEU A 160 8.58 -19.24 -11.18
CA LEU A 160 7.41 -20.12 -11.26
C LEU A 160 6.29 -19.56 -12.16
N TYR A 161 6.11 -18.24 -12.20
CA TYR A 161 5.18 -17.61 -13.16
C TYR A 161 5.75 -17.58 -14.58
N GLN A 162 7.07 -17.40 -14.74
CA GLN A 162 7.72 -17.39 -16.05
C GLN A 162 7.76 -18.77 -16.70
N SER A 163 7.97 -19.83 -15.90
CA SER A 163 7.98 -21.23 -16.38
C SER A 163 6.58 -21.81 -16.61
N GLY A 164 5.52 -21.08 -16.27
CA GLY A 164 4.13 -21.53 -16.40
C GLY A 164 3.65 -22.47 -15.28
N TRP A 165 4.46 -22.72 -14.25
CA TRP A 165 4.08 -23.55 -13.10
C TRP A 165 2.95 -22.94 -12.28
N LEU A 166 2.95 -21.61 -12.14
CA LEU A 166 1.83 -20.86 -11.54
C LEU A 166 0.92 -20.29 -12.64
N PRO A 167 -0.41 -20.42 -12.51
CA PRO A 167 -1.33 -20.03 -13.56
C PRO A 167 -1.38 -18.50 -13.71
N ARG A 168 -1.13 -18.03 -14.92
CA ARG A 168 -1.35 -16.64 -15.34
C ARG A 168 -2.68 -16.55 -16.08
N ARG A 169 -3.63 -15.77 -15.55
CA ARG A 169 -4.99 -15.64 -16.10
C ARG A 169 -5.11 -14.38 -16.94
N ARG A 170 -5.98 -14.40 -17.96
CA ARG A 170 -6.17 -13.27 -18.89
C ARG A 170 -7.61 -12.77 -18.85
N LEU A 171 -7.80 -11.46 -18.81
CA LEU A 171 -9.10 -10.83 -19.01
C LEU A 171 -9.35 -10.68 -20.53
N PRO A 172 -10.62 -10.68 -20.98
CA PRO A 172 -10.93 -10.52 -22.40
C PRO A 172 -10.55 -9.13 -22.93
N SER A 173 -10.61 -8.10 -22.08
CA SER A 173 -10.23 -6.72 -22.40
C SER A 173 -8.74 -6.48 -22.19
N ARG A 174 -8.19 -5.45 -22.85
CA ARG A 174 -6.76 -5.13 -22.80
C ARG A 174 -6.36 -4.64 -21.40
N VAL A 175 -5.27 -5.16 -20.85
CA VAL A 175 -4.80 -4.84 -19.50
C VAL A 175 -3.48 -4.07 -19.59
N VAL A 176 -3.49 -2.82 -19.13
CA VAL A 176 -2.31 -1.96 -18.98
C VAL A 176 -1.95 -1.87 -17.51
N SER A 177 -0.75 -2.28 -17.13
CA SER A 177 -0.26 -2.18 -15.77
C SER A 177 0.65 -0.98 -15.61
N VAL A 178 0.42 -0.22 -14.54
CA VAL A 178 1.31 0.84 -14.07
C VAL A 178 1.86 0.38 -12.72
N GLY A 179 3.17 0.26 -12.60
CA GLY A 179 3.78 -0.12 -11.33
C GLY A 179 5.25 0.21 -11.26
N ASN A 180 5.87 -0.11 -10.13
CA ASN A 180 7.26 0.21 -9.86
C ASN A 180 7.99 -0.95 -9.16
N LEU A 181 9.31 -0.83 -9.04
CA LEU A 181 10.13 -1.78 -8.30
C LEU A 181 10.37 -1.40 -6.85
N THR A 182 10.03 -0.19 -6.42
CA THR A 182 10.40 0.33 -5.09
C THR A 182 9.19 0.51 -4.16
N VAL A 183 9.39 0.47 -2.84
CA VAL A 183 8.42 1.04 -1.90
C VAL A 183 8.66 2.55 -1.81
N GLY A 184 7.57 3.32 -1.78
CA GLY A 184 7.59 4.77 -1.86
C GLY A 184 6.85 5.31 -3.09
N GLY A 185 6.63 6.62 -3.11
CA GLY A 185 5.84 7.30 -4.13
C GLY A 185 6.65 7.54 -5.40
N THR A 186 6.57 6.65 -6.37
CA THR A 186 7.16 6.79 -7.73
C THR A 186 6.27 7.52 -8.73
N GLY A 187 5.20 8.17 -8.25
CA GLY A 187 4.28 8.92 -9.12
C GLY A 187 3.34 8.04 -9.95
N LYS A 188 2.98 6.86 -9.44
CA LYS A 188 2.01 5.95 -10.10
C LYS A 188 0.65 6.60 -10.32
N THR A 189 0.06 7.18 -9.27
CA THR A 189 -1.30 7.74 -9.32
C THR A 189 -1.45 8.83 -10.40
N PRO A 190 -0.55 9.83 -10.52
CA PRO A 190 -0.60 10.79 -11.63
C PRO A 190 -0.51 10.16 -13.02
N VAL A 191 0.28 9.09 -13.18
CA VAL A 191 0.42 8.36 -14.46
C VAL A 191 -0.85 7.55 -14.77
N VAL A 192 -1.42 6.87 -13.78
CA VAL A 192 -2.70 6.15 -13.91
C VAL A 192 -3.81 7.10 -14.32
N ILE A 193 -3.91 8.27 -13.68
CA ILE A 193 -4.88 9.32 -14.03
C ILE A 193 -4.67 9.79 -15.47
N SER A 194 -3.46 10.19 -15.83
CA SER A 194 -3.17 10.71 -17.17
C SER A 194 -3.45 9.68 -18.26
N LEU A 195 -3.07 8.42 -18.04
CA LEU A 195 -3.34 7.32 -18.95
C LEU A 195 -4.85 7.08 -19.12
N SER A 196 -5.58 7.05 -18.00
CA SER A 196 -7.03 6.81 -18.01
C SER A 196 -7.77 7.94 -18.72
N GLN A 197 -7.42 9.20 -18.43
CA GLN A 197 -7.98 10.38 -19.13
C GLN A 197 -7.68 10.36 -20.63
N TRP A 198 -6.48 9.97 -21.04
CA TRP A 198 -6.13 9.85 -22.45
C TRP A 198 -6.92 8.73 -23.16
N LEU A 199 -7.12 7.58 -22.51
CA LEU A 199 -7.95 6.51 -23.07
C LEU A 199 -9.43 6.92 -23.17
N LEU A 200 -9.96 7.58 -22.14
CA LEU A 200 -11.33 8.11 -22.13
C LEU A 200 -11.54 9.15 -23.24
N SER A 201 -10.59 10.07 -23.44
CA SER A 201 -10.68 11.08 -24.52
C SER A 201 -10.62 10.49 -25.92
N ARG A 202 -10.14 9.25 -26.07
CA ARG A 202 -10.21 8.45 -27.30
C ARG A 202 -11.49 7.60 -27.40
N GLY A 203 -12.48 7.86 -26.54
CA GLY A 203 -13.77 7.16 -26.51
C GLY A 203 -13.69 5.71 -26.03
N LYS A 204 -12.64 5.33 -25.29
CA LYS A 204 -12.50 3.97 -24.74
C LYS A 204 -13.21 3.86 -23.40
N ARG A 205 -13.81 2.70 -23.13
CA ARG A 205 -14.39 2.39 -21.82
C ARG A 205 -13.30 1.85 -20.91
N VAL A 206 -12.97 2.61 -19.87
CA VAL A 206 -11.82 2.33 -18.99
C VAL A 206 -12.30 1.88 -17.62
N ALA A 207 -11.67 0.83 -17.10
CA ALA A 207 -11.78 0.44 -15.70
C ALA A 207 -10.42 0.44 -15.00
N VAL A 208 -10.30 1.16 -13.88
CA VAL A 208 -9.10 1.17 -13.05
C VAL A 208 -9.26 0.16 -11.92
N LEU A 209 -8.30 -0.76 -11.81
CA LEU A 209 -8.25 -1.79 -10.77
C LEU A 209 -7.11 -1.49 -9.80
N SER A 210 -7.43 -1.16 -8.56
CA SER A 210 -6.45 -0.94 -7.49
C SER A 210 -6.57 -1.99 -6.39
N ARG A 211 -5.58 -2.04 -5.50
CA ARG A 211 -5.58 -2.98 -4.36
C ARG A 211 -6.56 -2.58 -3.26
N GLY A 212 -6.77 -1.27 -3.09
CA GLY A 212 -7.44 -0.70 -1.90
C GLY A 212 -6.56 -0.85 -0.65
N TYR A 213 -5.34 -0.31 -0.67
CA TYR A 213 -4.44 -0.36 0.49
C TYR A 213 -4.95 0.54 1.62
N ARG A 214 -4.94 0.03 2.86
CA ARG A 214 -5.44 0.71 4.09
C ARG A 214 -6.92 1.12 4.07
N ARG A 215 -7.73 0.56 3.18
CA ARG A 215 -9.18 0.75 3.25
C ARG A 215 -9.78 0.17 4.52
N GLN A 216 -10.84 0.81 4.99
CA GLN A 216 -11.73 0.30 6.02
C GLN A 216 -12.78 -0.60 5.35
N GLY A 217 -13.23 -1.65 6.03
CA GLY A 217 -14.21 -2.60 5.51
C GLY A 217 -13.64 -3.95 5.09
N SER A 218 -14.48 -4.98 5.24
CA SER A 218 -14.12 -6.40 5.10
C SER A 218 -14.41 -6.99 3.72
N SER A 219 -15.20 -6.30 2.87
CA SER A 219 -15.61 -6.85 1.57
C SER A 219 -14.40 -7.14 0.69
N PRO A 220 -14.25 -8.33 0.08
CA PRO A 220 -13.07 -8.66 -0.74
C PRO A 220 -12.93 -7.80 -2.01
N MET A 221 -14.03 -7.23 -2.49
CA MET A 221 -14.12 -6.37 -3.68
C MET A 221 -15.10 -5.23 -3.43
N LEU A 222 -14.79 -4.03 -3.91
CA LEU A 222 -15.63 -2.84 -3.75
C LEU A 222 -15.60 -2.01 -5.04
N LEU A 223 -16.76 -1.52 -5.45
CA LEU A 223 -16.90 -0.52 -6.51
C LEU A 223 -16.75 0.87 -5.89
N VAL A 224 -15.78 1.63 -6.37
CA VAL A 224 -15.54 3.02 -5.92
C VAL A 224 -16.29 3.99 -6.82
N SER A 225 -16.27 3.77 -8.13
CA SER A 225 -17.03 4.56 -9.12
C SER A 225 -17.55 3.65 -10.21
N ASP A 226 -18.77 3.90 -10.67
CA ASP A 226 -19.40 3.22 -11.82
C ASP A 226 -19.17 3.95 -13.16
N GLY A 227 -18.33 4.99 -13.17
CA GLY A 227 -18.12 5.85 -14.34
C GLY A 227 -19.20 6.92 -14.53
N ARG A 228 -20.06 7.13 -13.52
CA ARG A 228 -21.04 8.23 -13.48
C ARG A 228 -21.04 8.92 -12.13
N THR A 229 -20.96 8.13 -11.05
CA THR A 229 -20.99 8.58 -9.67
C THR A 229 -19.95 7.84 -8.84
N ILE A 230 -19.39 8.54 -7.86
CA ILE A 230 -18.53 7.93 -6.85
C ILE A 230 -19.44 7.35 -5.76
N ILE A 231 -19.33 6.04 -5.54
CA ILE A 231 -20.25 5.25 -4.72
C ILE A 231 -19.67 5.01 -3.32
N ALA A 232 -18.36 4.85 -3.22
CA ALA A 232 -17.67 4.61 -1.96
C ALA A 232 -17.03 5.90 -1.42
N ASP A 233 -17.00 6.02 -0.09
CA ASP A 233 -16.28 7.13 0.55
C ASP A 233 -14.74 6.90 0.52
N PRO A 234 -13.93 7.93 0.80
CA PRO A 234 -12.47 7.79 0.85
C PRO A 234 -11.95 6.73 1.83
N ALA A 235 -12.63 6.51 2.95
CA ALA A 235 -12.20 5.56 3.97
C ALA A 235 -12.39 4.11 3.51
N GLU A 236 -13.47 3.83 2.78
CA GLU A 236 -13.78 2.52 2.18
C GLU A 236 -13.02 2.26 0.88
N ALA A 237 -12.84 3.28 0.05
CA ALA A 237 -12.12 3.18 -1.22
C ALA A 237 -10.59 3.13 -1.02
N GLY A 238 -10.10 3.88 -0.03
CA GLY A 238 -8.71 4.28 0.11
C GLY A 238 -8.38 5.55 -0.68
N ASP A 239 -7.37 6.29 -0.21
CA ASP A 239 -7.01 7.62 -0.73
C ASP A 239 -6.76 7.66 -2.25
N GLU A 240 -5.96 6.71 -2.76
CA GLU A 240 -5.53 6.69 -4.17
C GLU A 240 -6.66 6.29 -5.13
N PRO A 241 -7.42 5.19 -4.88
CA PRO A 241 -8.59 4.85 -5.70
C PRO A 241 -9.65 5.95 -5.73
N TYR A 242 -9.92 6.59 -4.59
CA TYR A 242 -10.87 7.68 -4.52
C TYR A 242 -10.41 8.90 -5.34
N LEU A 243 -9.13 9.28 -5.23
CA LEU A 243 -8.55 10.36 -6.04
C LEU A 243 -8.64 10.05 -7.55
N ILE A 244 -8.37 8.81 -7.95
CA ILE A 244 -8.50 8.39 -9.35
C ILE A 244 -9.95 8.53 -9.82
N ALA A 245 -10.93 8.11 -9.02
CA ALA A 245 -12.35 8.25 -9.33
C ALA A 245 -12.78 9.73 -9.49
N GLN A 246 -12.27 10.63 -8.64
CA GLN A 246 -12.53 12.08 -8.76
C GLN A 246 -11.91 12.68 -10.03
N ARG A 247 -10.71 12.23 -10.41
CA ARG A 247 -9.98 12.78 -11.57
C ARG A 247 -10.40 12.15 -12.90
N CYS A 248 -11.03 10.98 -12.86
CA CYS A 248 -11.52 10.23 -14.02
C CYS A 248 -13.00 9.85 -13.82
N PRO A 249 -13.93 10.83 -13.83
CA PRO A 249 -15.34 10.59 -13.47
C PRO A 249 -16.04 9.58 -14.40
N GLU A 250 -15.58 9.44 -15.64
CA GLU A 250 -16.12 8.48 -16.63
C GLU A 250 -15.48 7.09 -16.55
N ALA A 251 -14.44 6.90 -15.72
CA ALA A 251 -13.83 5.59 -15.52
C ALA A 251 -14.56 4.81 -14.43
N VAL A 252 -14.74 3.51 -14.66
CA VAL A 252 -15.11 2.58 -13.59
C VAL A 252 -13.88 2.41 -12.68
N VAL A 253 -14.04 2.53 -11.37
CA VAL A 253 -12.93 2.33 -10.42
C VAL A 253 -13.35 1.28 -9.41
N ALA A 254 -12.53 0.24 -9.25
CA ALA A 254 -12.79 -0.84 -8.32
C ALA A 254 -11.53 -1.24 -7.55
N VAL A 255 -11.73 -1.69 -6.30
CA VAL A 255 -10.65 -2.12 -5.42
C VAL A 255 -10.81 -3.58 -5.00
N GLY A 256 -9.69 -4.31 -4.96
CA GLY A 256 -9.68 -5.72 -4.56
C GLY A 256 -8.29 -6.35 -4.65
N ALA A 257 -8.01 -7.29 -3.75
CA ALA A 257 -6.69 -7.92 -3.67
C ALA A 257 -6.35 -8.78 -4.91
N ASN A 258 -7.33 -9.50 -5.45
CA ASN A 258 -7.19 -10.34 -6.64
C ASN A 258 -7.70 -9.59 -7.89
N ARG A 259 -6.79 -9.04 -8.71
CA ARG A 259 -7.18 -8.18 -9.85
C ARG A 259 -7.86 -8.96 -10.96
N TYR A 260 -7.57 -10.25 -11.13
CA TYR A 260 -8.29 -11.08 -12.10
C TYR A 260 -9.77 -11.25 -11.71
N ARG A 261 -10.04 -11.64 -10.46
CA ARG A 261 -11.41 -11.78 -9.96
C ARG A 261 -12.16 -10.45 -9.98
N LEU A 262 -11.48 -9.37 -9.58
CA LEU A 262 -12.02 -8.02 -9.62
C LEU A 262 -12.36 -7.58 -11.05
N GLY A 263 -11.46 -7.80 -12.02
CA GLY A 263 -11.70 -7.47 -13.42
C GLY A 263 -12.88 -8.27 -14.01
N ARG A 264 -13.00 -9.56 -13.70
CA ARG A 264 -14.18 -10.36 -14.07
C ARG A 264 -15.47 -9.80 -13.46
N TRP A 265 -15.44 -9.48 -12.18
CA TRP A 265 -16.58 -8.91 -11.47
C TRP A 265 -17.02 -7.55 -12.05
N VAL A 266 -16.07 -6.74 -12.53
CA VAL A 266 -16.37 -5.49 -13.26
C VAL A 266 -16.99 -5.79 -14.64
N LEU A 267 -16.44 -6.74 -15.40
CA LEU A 267 -16.97 -7.11 -16.74
C LEU A 267 -18.40 -7.65 -16.69
N ASP A 268 -18.77 -8.31 -15.60
CA ASP A 268 -20.13 -8.81 -15.41
C ASP A 268 -21.16 -7.67 -15.23
N ARG A 269 -20.71 -6.42 -15.03
CA ARG A 269 -21.56 -5.24 -14.74
C ARG A 269 -21.39 -4.11 -15.73
N PHE A 270 -20.19 -3.94 -16.27
CA PHE A 270 -19.84 -2.80 -17.10
C PHE A 270 -19.08 -3.26 -18.35
N PRO A 271 -19.38 -2.66 -19.51
CA PRO A 271 -18.55 -2.87 -20.68
C PRO A 271 -17.21 -2.16 -20.50
N VAL A 272 -16.10 -2.87 -20.73
CA VAL A 272 -14.73 -2.36 -20.55
C VAL A 272 -13.87 -2.75 -21.74
N ASP A 273 -13.21 -1.77 -22.34
CA ASP A 273 -12.22 -1.97 -23.40
C ASP A 273 -10.80 -2.09 -22.83
N TYR A 274 -10.51 -1.30 -21.78
CA TYR A 274 -9.20 -1.21 -21.14
C TYR A 274 -9.29 -1.33 -19.63
N PHE A 275 -8.51 -2.24 -19.06
CA PHE A 275 -8.17 -2.25 -17.64
C PHE A 275 -6.86 -1.52 -17.41
N VAL A 276 -6.84 -0.57 -16.48
CA VAL A 276 -5.61 0.07 -15.98
C VAL A 276 -5.36 -0.43 -14.57
N LEU A 277 -4.22 -1.09 -14.32
CA LEU A 277 -3.86 -1.57 -13.00
C LEU A 277 -3.03 -0.51 -12.28
N ASP A 278 -3.52 -0.08 -11.13
CA ASP A 278 -2.76 0.74 -10.19
C ASP A 278 -1.91 -0.17 -9.27
N ASP A 279 -0.60 0.03 -9.32
CA ASP A 279 0.43 -0.81 -8.65
C ASP A 279 0.39 -2.29 -9.10
N GLY A 280 0.38 -2.50 -10.42
CA GLY A 280 0.17 -3.80 -11.06
C GLY A 280 1.42 -4.68 -11.26
N PHE A 281 2.64 -4.12 -11.19
CA PHE A 281 3.87 -4.79 -11.66
C PHE A 281 4.19 -6.12 -10.93
N GLN A 282 3.89 -6.21 -9.63
CA GLN A 282 4.06 -7.44 -8.83
C GLN A 282 2.89 -8.43 -8.97
N HIS A 283 1.81 -8.08 -9.67
CA HIS A 283 0.61 -8.90 -9.78
C HIS A 283 0.69 -9.92 -10.92
N LEU A 284 1.69 -10.81 -10.83
CA LEU A 284 2.06 -11.77 -11.88
C LEU A 284 0.92 -12.75 -12.29
N ALA A 285 -0.05 -12.98 -11.40
CA ALA A 285 -1.19 -13.86 -11.65
C ALA A 285 -2.15 -13.35 -12.73
N LEU A 286 -2.16 -12.04 -13.01
CA LEU A 286 -2.95 -11.44 -14.09
C LEU A 286 -2.03 -11.15 -15.28
N HIS A 287 -2.50 -11.47 -16.47
CA HIS A 287 -1.86 -11.09 -17.72
C HIS A 287 -2.05 -9.60 -18.01
N ARG A 288 -0.93 -8.94 -18.31
CA ARG A 288 -0.85 -7.56 -18.77
C ARG A 288 -0.39 -7.56 -20.22
N ASP A 289 -1.11 -6.85 -21.07
CA ASP A 289 -0.75 -6.65 -22.48
C ASP A 289 0.31 -5.57 -22.63
N VAL A 290 0.27 -4.56 -21.76
CA VAL A 290 1.30 -3.53 -21.62
C VAL A 290 1.66 -3.43 -20.14
N ASP A 291 2.94 -3.52 -19.81
CA ASP A 291 3.44 -3.37 -18.45
C ASP A 291 4.42 -2.19 -18.38
N LEU A 292 3.94 -1.07 -17.87
CA LEU A 292 4.69 0.18 -17.72
C LEU A 292 5.41 0.17 -16.37
N LEU A 293 6.74 0.12 -16.42
CA LEU A 293 7.58 0.19 -15.24
C LEU A 293 8.02 1.63 -14.97
N LEU A 294 7.53 2.20 -13.88
CA LEU A 294 7.91 3.51 -13.41
C LEU A 294 9.18 3.45 -12.57
N VAL A 295 10.10 4.37 -12.88
CA VAL A 295 11.32 4.62 -12.11
C VAL A 295 11.41 6.11 -11.83
N ASP A 296 11.72 6.47 -10.59
CA ASP A 296 11.90 7.86 -10.19
C ASP A 296 13.32 8.33 -10.53
N ALA A 297 13.43 9.29 -11.45
CA ALA A 297 14.71 9.85 -11.86
C ALA A 297 15.39 10.67 -10.75
N SER A 298 14.62 11.17 -9.78
CA SER A 298 15.14 11.93 -8.64
C SER A 298 15.62 11.06 -7.48
N ASP A 299 15.37 9.74 -7.51
CA ASP A 299 15.63 8.83 -6.40
C ASP A 299 16.40 7.56 -6.82
N PRO A 300 17.64 7.69 -7.34
CA PRO A 300 18.45 6.54 -7.74
C PRO A 300 18.78 5.62 -6.56
N LYS A 301 18.86 6.15 -5.33
CA LYS A 301 19.12 5.38 -4.11
C LYS A 301 18.03 4.35 -3.82
N GLY A 302 16.81 4.57 -4.33
CA GLY A 302 15.72 3.60 -4.22
C GLY A 302 16.04 2.24 -4.85
N LEU A 303 17.02 2.18 -5.76
CA LEU A 303 17.39 1.00 -6.55
C LEU A 303 18.59 0.23 -5.98
N GLU A 304 19.13 0.61 -4.82
CA GLU A 304 20.38 0.05 -4.29
C GLU A 304 20.22 -1.33 -3.64
N ALA A 305 19.12 -1.57 -2.91
CA ALA A 305 18.94 -2.79 -2.14
C ALA A 305 17.48 -3.24 -2.01
N LEU A 306 17.28 -4.56 -1.89
CA LEU A 306 16.00 -5.21 -1.64
C LEU A 306 15.49 -4.95 -0.23
N LEU A 307 14.18 -5.03 -0.05
CA LEU A 307 13.57 -5.08 1.27
C LEU A 307 14.12 -6.26 2.09
N PRO A 308 14.34 -6.10 3.41
CA PRO A 308 14.18 -4.87 4.20
C PRO A 308 15.44 -3.96 4.22
N ALA A 309 16.53 -4.35 3.56
CA ALA A 309 17.79 -3.57 3.51
C ALA A 309 17.70 -2.24 2.74
N GLY A 310 16.81 -2.18 1.75
CA GLY A 310 16.52 -1.00 0.96
C GLY A 310 15.06 -0.96 0.56
N ARG A 311 14.77 -0.28 -0.55
CA ARG A 311 13.38 -0.04 -0.99
C ARG A 311 12.93 -0.93 -2.13
N LEU A 312 13.80 -1.72 -2.75
CA LEU A 312 13.38 -2.61 -3.85
C LEU A 312 12.46 -3.72 -3.36
N ARG A 313 11.29 -3.82 -3.97
CA ARG A 313 10.31 -4.92 -3.82
C ARG A 313 10.76 -6.17 -4.56
N GLU A 314 11.45 -6.00 -5.68
CA GLU A 314 11.96 -7.08 -6.53
C GLU A 314 13.36 -6.71 -7.06
N PRO A 315 14.21 -7.68 -7.42
CA PRO A 315 15.53 -7.38 -7.97
C PRO A 315 15.43 -6.60 -9.28
N LEU A 316 16.47 -5.85 -9.65
CA LEU A 316 16.48 -5.06 -10.90
C LEU A 316 16.27 -5.91 -12.16
N SER A 317 16.62 -7.21 -12.11
CA SER A 317 16.31 -8.17 -13.18
C SER A 317 14.82 -8.30 -13.48
N ALA A 318 13.95 -8.00 -12.53
CA ALA A 318 12.50 -7.96 -12.74
C ALA A 318 12.08 -6.89 -13.77
N ALA A 319 12.91 -5.86 -14.00
CA ALA A 319 12.66 -4.85 -15.02
C ALA A 319 12.55 -5.43 -16.43
N ALA A 320 13.21 -6.56 -16.72
CA ALA A 320 13.13 -7.22 -18.02
C ALA A 320 11.71 -7.64 -18.44
N ARG A 321 10.75 -7.68 -17.50
CA ARG A 321 9.34 -7.96 -17.77
C ARG A 321 8.55 -6.76 -18.29
N ALA A 322 9.10 -5.56 -18.17
CA ALA A 322 8.42 -4.34 -18.58
C ALA A 322 8.31 -4.27 -20.10
N THR A 323 7.15 -3.84 -20.60
CA THR A 323 6.95 -3.49 -22.01
C THR A 323 7.61 -2.14 -22.31
N ALA A 324 7.55 -1.21 -21.37
CA ALA A 324 8.24 0.07 -21.47
C ALA A 324 8.70 0.57 -20.10
N LEU A 325 9.81 1.32 -20.11
CA LEU A 325 10.29 2.05 -18.94
C LEU A 325 9.75 3.48 -18.99
N VAL A 326 9.17 3.95 -17.88
CA VAL A 326 8.73 5.33 -17.70
C VAL A 326 9.57 5.98 -16.62
N LEU A 327 10.39 6.95 -17.01
CA LEU A 327 11.18 7.75 -16.08
C LEU A 327 10.32 8.92 -15.60
N THR A 328 10.02 8.93 -14.32
CA THR A 328 9.19 9.93 -13.66
C THR A 328 10.05 11.03 -13.01
N ARG A 329 9.46 12.21 -12.78
CA ARG A 329 10.15 13.37 -12.19
C ARG A 329 11.42 13.78 -12.95
N CYS A 330 11.42 13.61 -14.27
CA CYS A 330 12.54 14.04 -15.09
C CYS A 330 12.70 15.55 -15.04
N ASP A 331 13.95 15.99 -14.95
CA ASP A 331 14.33 17.34 -15.33
C ASP A 331 14.46 17.39 -16.87
N PRO A 332 13.80 18.33 -17.56
CA PRO A 332 13.92 18.48 -19.00
C PRO A 332 15.37 18.69 -19.48
N THR A 333 16.20 19.32 -18.65
CA THR A 333 17.58 19.71 -18.95
C THR A 333 18.60 18.59 -18.71
N VAL A 334 18.23 17.58 -17.93
CA VAL A 334 19.13 16.48 -17.53
C VAL A 334 18.78 15.21 -18.28
N GLY A 335 19.80 14.55 -18.85
CA GLY A 335 19.66 13.24 -19.49
C GLY A 335 19.29 12.13 -18.50
N VAL A 336 19.18 10.90 -19.00
CA VAL A 336 18.90 9.73 -18.16
C VAL A 336 20.09 9.50 -17.21
N PRO A 337 19.89 9.43 -15.88
CA PRO A 337 20.96 9.13 -14.95
C PRO A 337 21.67 7.82 -15.30
N GLY A 338 23.00 7.79 -15.18
CA GLY A 338 23.82 6.62 -15.57
C GLY A 338 23.46 5.34 -14.79
N THR A 339 23.00 5.47 -13.54
CA THR A 339 22.49 4.34 -12.74
C THR A 339 21.19 3.73 -13.30
N LEU A 340 20.42 4.49 -14.07
CA LEU A 340 19.21 4.01 -14.73
C LEU A 340 19.54 3.36 -16.07
N ALA A 341 20.60 3.81 -16.75
CA ALA A 341 21.07 3.24 -18.02
C ALA A 341 21.45 1.75 -17.90
N SER A 342 21.80 1.28 -16.71
CA SER A 342 22.12 -0.13 -16.44
C SER A 342 20.91 -1.02 -16.17
N LEU A 343 19.68 -0.47 -16.20
CA LEU A 343 18.48 -1.27 -15.97
C LEU A 343 18.31 -2.35 -17.06
N PRO A 344 18.03 -3.61 -16.69
CA PRO A 344 17.88 -4.71 -17.64
C PRO A 344 16.89 -4.47 -18.77
N ALA A 345 15.82 -3.71 -18.53
CA ALA A 345 14.86 -3.35 -19.59
C ALA A 345 15.50 -2.50 -20.70
N LEU A 346 16.38 -1.56 -20.33
CA LEU A 346 17.06 -0.70 -21.29
C LEU A 346 18.14 -1.47 -22.05
N THR A 347 18.87 -2.35 -21.35
CA THR A 347 20.01 -3.07 -21.92
C THR A 347 19.59 -4.31 -22.71
N ALA A 348 18.70 -5.15 -22.18
CA ALA A 348 18.33 -6.41 -22.81
C ALA A 348 17.36 -6.23 -23.99
N ASN A 349 16.47 -5.23 -23.92
CA ASN A 349 15.42 -5.04 -24.91
C ASN A 349 15.63 -3.77 -25.76
N GLY A 350 16.70 -3.00 -25.54
CA GLY A 350 16.96 -1.75 -26.26
C GLY A 350 15.85 -0.71 -26.11
N ILE A 351 15.03 -0.81 -25.06
CA ILE A 351 13.85 0.03 -24.87
C ILE A 351 14.33 1.46 -24.61
N ARG A 352 13.90 2.41 -25.45
CA ARG A 352 14.06 3.83 -25.12
C ARG A 352 13.08 4.21 -24.00
N PRO A 353 13.56 4.86 -22.92
CA PRO A 353 12.68 5.23 -21.82
C PRO A 353 11.76 6.39 -22.22
N ILE A 354 10.48 6.27 -21.88
CA ILE A 354 9.53 7.38 -21.93
C ILE A 354 9.85 8.30 -20.75
N ARG A 355 10.07 9.60 -21.01
CA ARG A 355 10.41 10.58 -19.97
C ARG A 355 9.20 11.43 -19.66
N ILE A 356 8.86 11.54 -18.37
CA ILE A 356 7.75 12.37 -17.91
C ILE A 356 8.18 13.30 -16.78
N GLN A 357 7.49 14.44 -16.70
CA GLN A 357 7.59 15.41 -15.62
C GLN A 357 6.21 15.58 -14.97
N PHE A 358 6.15 15.71 -13.65
CA PHE A 358 4.94 16.16 -12.97
C PHE A 358 4.95 17.68 -12.89
N ARG A 359 3.84 18.31 -13.26
CA ARG A 359 3.67 19.77 -13.20
C ARG A 359 2.44 20.14 -12.38
N ALA A 360 2.46 21.31 -11.79
CA ALA A 360 1.27 21.93 -11.25
C ALA A 360 0.27 22.20 -12.38
N GLU A 361 -0.99 21.80 -12.18
CA GLU A 361 -2.07 22.04 -13.15
C GLU A 361 -3.04 23.11 -12.64
N ALA A 362 -3.40 23.03 -11.36
CA ALA A 362 -4.34 23.94 -10.70
C ALA A 362 -4.23 23.85 -9.18
N PHE A 363 -4.88 24.78 -8.49
CA PHE A 363 -5.21 24.66 -7.07
C PHE A 363 -6.68 24.30 -6.90
N ILE A 364 -6.98 23.38 -5.99
CA ILE A 364 -8.35 22.96 -5.66
C ILE A 364 -8.67 23.43 -4.26
N ASP A 365 -9.71 24.24 -4.10
CA ASP A 365 -10.20 24.60 -2.78
C ASP A 365 -10.82 23.36 -2.12
N VAL A 366 -10.26 22.93 -0.98
CA VAL A 366 -10.64 21.66 -0.34
C VAL A 366 -12.08 21.69 0.18
N VAL A 367 -12.60 22.88 0.50
CA VAL A 367 -13.96 23.04 1.05
C VAL A 367 -14.99 23.09 -0.06
N THR A 368 -14.75 23.94 -1.07
CA THR A 368 -15.73 24.21 -2.12
C THR A 368 -15.59 23.30 -3.33
N GLY A 369 -14.45 22.62 -3.48
CA GLY A 369 -14.08 21.88 -4.69
C GLY A 369 -13.73 22.76 -5.88
N ALA A 370 -13.72 24.09 -5.71
CA ALA A 370 -13.48 25.03 -6.80
C ALA A 370 -12.05 24.91 -7.35
N VAL A 371 -11.94 24.74 -8.67
CA VAL A 371 -10.67 24.71 -9.40
C VAL A 371 -10.22 26.15 -9.67
N GLN A 372 -8.99 26.48 -9.30
CA GLN A 372 -8.36 27.78 -9.50
C GLN A 372 -7.09 27.62 -10.31
N GLY A 373 -6.81 28.60 -11.18
CA GLY A 373 -5.54 28.66 -11.89
C GLY A 373 -4.36 28.88 -10.96
N LEU A 374 -3.16 28.59 -11.46
CA LEU A 374 -1.91 28.62 -10.69
C LEU A 374 -1.56 30.04 -10.22
N GLU A 375 -2.01 31.05 -10.96
CA GLU A 375 -1.87 32.46 -10.64
C GLU A 375 -2.54 32.86 -9.32
N SER A 376 -3.56 32.14 -8.84
CA SER A 376 -4.31 32.48 -7.63
C SER A 376 -3.49 32.39 -6.33
N ALA A 377 -2.37 31.69 -6.38
CA ALA A 377 -1.47 31.47 -5.25
C ALA A 377 -0.14 32.23 -5.35
N SER A 378 0.15 32.85 -6.50
CA SER A 378 1.44 33.50 -6.74
C SER A 378 1.64 34.71 -5.83
N GLY A 379 2.82 34.82 -5.21
CA GLY A 379 3.21 35.92 -4.33
C GLY A 379 2.63 35.87 -2.91
N ARG A 380 1.70 34.94 -2.63
CA ARG A 380 0.99 34.82 -1.36
C ARG A 380 1.78 34.03 -0.33
N ALA A 381 1.66 34.41 0.94
CA ALA A 381 2.26 33.68 2.05
C ALA A 381 1.47 32.40 2.34
N ALA A 382 2.16 31.26 2.41
CA ALA A 382 1.51 29.97 2.62
C ALA A 382 2.24 29.07 3.62
N VAL A 383 1.48 28.32 4.40
CA VAL A 383 1.99 27.14 5.12
C VAL A 383 1.66 25.91 4.29
N ALA A 384 2.68 25.11 3.98
CA ALA A 384 2.49 23.83 3.30
C ALA A 384 2.36 22.69 4.31
N PHE A 385 1.53 21.67 4.03
CA PHE A 385 1.60 20.41 4.74
C PHE A 385 1.42 19.21 3.81
N SER A 386 2.08 18.10 4.12
CA SER A 386 1.95 16.88 3.33
C SER A 386 2.30 15.62 4.11
N GLY A 387 1.67 14.51 3.72
CA GLY A 387 1.91 13.15 4.22
C GLY A 387 2.34 12.25 3.07
N ILE A 388 3.37 12.67 2.31
CA ILE A 388 3.87 11.98 1.11
C ILE A 388 5.34 11.60 1.25
N GLY A 389 5.78 10.60 0.47
CA GLY A 389 7.16 10.11 0.50
C GLY A 389 8.24 11.02 -0.10
N ASN A 390 7.90 12.08 -0.86
CA ASN A 390 8.88 13.00 -1.47
C ASN A 390 8.46 14.46 -1.26
N VAL A 391 8.72 14.97 -0.05
CA VAL A 391 8.40 16.34 0.38
C VAL A 391 9.14 17.39 -0.45
N GLU A 392 10.41 17.12 -0.81
CA GLU A 392 11.23 18.07 -1.57
C GLU A 392 10.64 18.37 -2.95
N SER A 393 10.15 17.34 -3.64
CA SER A 393 9.48 17.53 -4.93
C SER A 393 8.21 18.38 -4.80
N PHE A 394 7.47 18.26 -3.70
CA PHE A 394 6.27 19.07 -3.46
C PHE A 394 6.64 20.52 -3.16
N ARG A 395 7.65 20.74 -2.30
CA ARG A 395 8.17 22.08 -2.00
C ARG A 395 8.64 22.80 -3.25
N ARG A 396 9.40 22.13 -4.12
CA ARG A 396 9.86 22.69 -5.40
C ARG A 396 8.69 23.10 -6.29
N LEU A 397 7.66 22.27 -6.43
CA LEU A 397 6.49 22.59 -7.24
C LEU A 397 5.75 23.83 -6.72
N LEU A 398 5.62 23.99 -5.40
CA LEU A 398 5.01 25.18 -4.80
C LEU A 398 5.85 26.44 -5.05
N ALA A 399 7.18 26.34 -4.90
CA ALA A 399 8.09 27.44 -5.18
C ALA A 399 8.05 27.86 -6.66
N GLU A 400 7.97 26.91 -7.59
CA GLU A 400 7.81 27.16 -9.03
C GLU A 400 6.50 27.92 -9.36
N GLN A 401 5.46 27.80 -8.51
CA GLN A 401 4.21 28.56 -8.66
C GLN A 401 4.28 29.96 -8.02
N GLY A 402 5.43 30.34 -7.45
CA GLY A 402 5.65 31.64 -6.84
C GLY A 402 5.05 31.79 -5.44
N LEU A 403 4.69 30.70 -4.75
CA LEU A 403 4.25 30.78 -3.35
C LEU A 403 5.41 31.15 -2.43
N LYS A 404 5.13 32.03 -1.46
CA LYS A 404 6.07 32.34 -0.37
C LYS A 404 5.79 31.38 0.79
N LEU A 405 6.52 30.28 0.85
CA LEU A 405 6.38 29.32 1.95
C LEU A 405 6.95 29.90 3.24
N VAL A 406 6.05 30.26 4.17
CA VAL A 406 6.39 30.81 5.49
C VAL A 406 6.48 29.73 6.58
N GLY A 407 6.00 28.52 6.28
CA GLY A 407 6.12 27.35 7.15
C GLY A 407 5.78 26.04 6.43
N GLU A 408 6.20 24.93 7.02
CA GLU A 408 5.93 23.58 6.50
C GLU A 408 5.66 22.61 7.65
N VAL A 409 4.66 21.74 7.47
CA VAL A 409 4.32 20.65 8.40
C VAL A 409 4.38 19.32 7.67
N VAL A 410 5.32 18.46 8.07
CA VAL A 410 5.56 17.17 7.41
C VAL A 410 5.01 16.03 8.26
N PHE A 411 4.19 15.17 7.65
CA PHE A 411 3.65 13.96 8.25
C PHE A 411 4.25 12.71 7.60
N ALA A 412 4.07 11.56 8.25
CA ALA A 412 4.46 10.28 7.68
C ALA A 412 3.65 9.95 6.42
N ASP A 413 4.23 9.17 5.50
CA ASP A 413 3.50 8.76 4.29
C ASP A 413 2.23 7.98 4.65
N HIS A 414 1.13 8.33 4.00
CA HIS A 414 -0.21 7.83 4.31
C HIS A 414 -0.70 8.15 5.74
N HIS A 415 -0.29 9.30 6.30
CA HIS A 415 -0.84 9.80 7.57
C HIS A 415 -2.38 9.86 7.53
N GLN A 416 -3.02 9.49 8.65
CA GLN A 416 -4.45 9.67 8.87
C GLN A 416 -4.63 10.97 9.67
N TYR A 417 -5.14 11.99 9.01
CA TYR A 417 -5.33 13.30 9.61
C TYR A 417 -6.46 13.27 10.64
N THR A 418 -6.26 14.04 11.71
CA THR A 418 -7.27 14.24 12.76
C THR A 418 -7.68 15.71 12.84
N GLN A 419 -8.79 16.00 13.53
CA GLN A 419 -9.19 17.39 13.80
C GLN A 419 -8.12 18.17 14.60
N ARG A 420 -7.32 17.47 15.43
CA ARG A 420 -6.20 18.09 16.15
C ARG A 420 -5.08 18.50 15.19
N ASP A 421 -4.80 17.68 14.18
CA ASP A 421 -3.78 17.99 13.17
C ASP A 421 -4.19 19.23 12.37
N LEU A 422 -5.45 19.29 11.92
CA LEU A 422 -5.97 20.46 11.19
C LEU A 422 -5.91 21.73 12.01
N LYS A 423 -6.34 21.67 13.27
CA LYS A 423 -6.24 22.80 14.18
C LYS A 423 -4.79 23.26 14.36
N ALA A 424 -3.85 22.32 14.54
CA ALA A 424 -2.43 22.65 14.68
C ALA A 424 -1.85 23.31 13.42
N ILE A 425 -2.27 22.86 12.22
CA ILE A 425 -1.88 23.46 10.94
C ILE A 425 -2.46 24.88 10.82
N GLN A 426 -3.73 25.08 11.15
CA GLN A 426 -4.39 26.39 11.11
C GLN A 426 -3.76 27.37 12.13
N ASP A 427 -3.51 26.93 13.36
CA ASP A 427 -2.85 27.73 14.40
C ASP A 427 -1.41 28.09 13.99
N ARG A 428 -0.72 27.20 13.29
CA ARG A 428 0.59 27.48 12.69
C ARG A 428 0.48 28.53 11.59
N ALA A 429 -0.46 28.37 10.66
CA ALA A 429 -0.69 29.30 9.57
C ALA A 429 -1.02 30.71 10.07
N LYS A 430 -1.87 30.84 11.10
CA LYS A 430 -2.19 32.12 11.74
C LYS A 430 -0.96 32.75 12.39
N ARG A 431 -0.16 31.98 13.14
CA ARG A 431 1.07 32.47 13.80
C ARG A 431 2.13 32.93 12.80
N ASP A 432 2.27 32.22 11.70
CA ASP A 432 3.27 32.53 10.67
C ASP A 432 2.78 33.57 9.65
N GLY A 433 1.57 34.14 9.85
CA GLY A 433 0.99 35.16 8.97
C GLY A 433 0.65 34.64 7.56
N ALA A 434 0.36 33.35 7.41
CA ALA A 434 0.03 32.76 6.14
C ALA A 434 -1.40 33.10 5.70
N GLU A 435 -1.53 33.50 4.43
CA GLU A 435 -2.82 33.73 3.77
C GLU A 435 -3.49 32.43 3.33
N LEU A 436 -2.68 31.39 3.10
CA LEU A 436 -3.08 30.11 2.54
C LEU A 436 -2.49 28.94 3.33
N VAL A 437 -3.23 27.84 3.36
CA VAL A 437 -2.71 26.53 3.70
C VAL A 437 -2.71 25.70 2.42
N VAL A 438 -1.59 25.04 2.10
CA VAL A 438 -1.46 24.28 0.85
C VAL A 438 -1.06 22.85 1.11
N THR A 439 -1.70 21.92 0.43
CA THR A 439 -1.42 20.47 0.54
C THR A 439 -1.46 19.77 -0.81
N THR A 440 -1.27 18.46 -0.84
CA THR A 440 -1.39 17.64 -2.06
C THR A 440 -2.83 17.20 -2.28
N GLU A 441 -3.24 16.91 -3.52
CA GLU A 441 -4.56 16.29 -3.78
C GLU A 441 -4.74 14.96 -3.01
N LYS A 442 -3.66 14.18 -2.82
CA LYS A 442 -3.70 12.92 -2.06
C LYS A 442 -4.07 13.15 -0.59
N ASP A 443 -3.52 14.18 0.03
CA ASP A 443 -3.81 14.51 1.44
C ASP A 443 -5.15 15.24 1.57
N ALA A 444 -5.53 16.04 0.58
CA ALA A 444 -6.83 16.72 0.52
C ALA A 444 -8.01 15.75 0.57
N VAL A 445 -7.92 14.59 -0.10
CA VAL A 445 -8.94 13.53 -0.04
C VAL A 445 -9.22 13.07 1.40
N LYS A 446 -8.20 13.07 2.26
CA LYS A 446 -8.32 12.60 3.65
C LYS A 446 -8.86 13.67 4.60
N ILE A 447 -8.55 14.93 4.34
CA ILE A 447 -9.01 16.03 5.17
C ILE A 447 -10.37 16.58 4.73
N GLY A 448 -10.85 16.27 3.52
CA GLY A 448 -12.11 16.82 3.00
C GLY A 448 -13.32 16.61 3.90
N GLN A 449 -13.40 15.47 4.61
CA GLN A 449 -14.48 15.21 5.58
C GLN A 449 -14.30 15.93 6.93
N LEU A 450 -13.09 16.40 7.22
CA LEU A 450 -12.75 17.04 8.49
C LEU A 450 -12.89 18.57 8.42
N VAL A 451 -12.67 19.17 7.26
CA VAL A 451 -12.76 20.62 7.07
C VAL A 451 -14.22 21.04 6.89
N ARG A 452 -14.65 22.10 7.59
CA ARG A 452 -16.00 22.66 7.45
C ARG A 452 -15.97 24.06 6.84
N SER A 453 -17.03 24.45 6.16
CA SER A 453 -17.15 25.77 5.52
C SER A 453 -17.18 26.95 6.50
N GLN A 454 -17.39 26.68 7.80
CA GLN A 454 -17.44 27.69 8.86
C GLN A 454 -16.12 27.80 9.65
N ASP A 455 -15.05 27.14 9.23
CA ASP A 455 -13.77 27.26 9.91
C ASP A 455 -13.15 28.65 9.64
N ASP A 456 -12.95 29.44 10.69
CA ASP A 456 -12.35 30.79 10.72
C ASP A 456 -10.83 30.80 10.39
N GLY A 457 -10.39 29.87 9.55
CA GLY A 457 -9.00 29.63 9.17
C GLY A 457 -8.63 30.13 7.78
N PRO A 458 -7.33 30.25 7.48
CA PRO A 458 -6.88 30.47 6.11
C PRO A 458 -7.38 29.36 5.17
N ARG A 459 -7.67 29.73 3.92
CA ARG A 459 -8.20 28.81 2.91
C ARG A 459 -7.22 27.66 2.67
N ILE A 460 -7.76 26.44 2.59
CA ILE A 460 -6.98 25.24 2.32
C ILE A 460 -7.08 24.90 0.83
N LEU A 461 -5.94 24.93 0.14
CA LEU A 461 -5.83 24.60 -1.27
C LEU A 461 -5.03 23.30 -1.45
N ALA A 462 -5.50 22.41 -2.31
CA ALA A 462 -4.77 21.24 -2.75
C ALA A 462 -4.10 21.52 -4.11
N LEU A 463 -2.80 21.28 -4.21
CA LEU A 463 -2.10 21.34 -5.48
C LEU A 463 -2.42 20.09 -6.31
N ARG A 464 -3.02 20.32 -7.47
CA ARG A 464 -3.28 19.29 -8.48
C ARG A 464 -2.07 19.10 -9.37
N LEU A 465 -1.72 17.84 -9.59
CA LEU A 465 -0.60 17.46 -10.46
C LEU A 465 -1.10 16.94 -11.80
N GLY A 466 -0.51 17.46 -12.87
CA GLY A 466 -0.58 16.93 -14.21
C GLY A 466 0.67 16.13 -14.57
N THR A 467 0.53 15.24 -15.56
CA THR A 467 1.66 14.50 -16.14
C THR A 467 1.98 15.07 -17.51
N GLN A 468 3.20 15.56 -17.71
CA GLN A 468 3.70 15.96 -19.01
C GLN A 468 4.68 14.93 -19.55
N ILE A 469 4.43 14.41 -20.74
CA ILE A 469 5.38 13.57 -21.47
C ILE A 469 6.39 14.49 -22.16
N LEU A 470 7.68 14.34 -21.81
CA LEU A 470 8.79 15.06 -22.40
C LEU A 470 9.30 14.36 -23.67
N ASP A 471 9.35 13.03 -23.64
CA ASP A 471 9.83 12.18 -24.74
C ASP A 471 9.13 10.82 -24.73
N GLY A 472 8.99 10.18 -25.88
CA GLY A 472 8.40 8.84 -26.04
C GLY A 472 6.87 8.81 -26.11
N ARG A 473 6.21 9.95 -26.43
CA ARG A 473 4.73 10.01 -26.59
C ARG A 473 4.23 9.00 -27.63
N ASP A 474 4.77 9.05 -28.85
CA ASP A 474 4.29 8.19 -29.94
C ASP A 474 4.53 6.70 -29.64
N GLN A 475 5.63 6.39 -28.98
CA GLN A 475 5.93 5.04 -28.49
C GLN A 475 4.86 4.58 -27.49
N LEU A 476 4.52 5.42 -26.51
CA LEU A 476 3.48 5.10 -25.53
C LEU A 476 2.12 4.88 -26.20
N GLU A 477 1.72 5.79 -27.08
CA GLU A 477 0.42 5.69 -27.77
C GLU A 477 0.33 4.41 -28.63
N ARG A 478 1.38 4.07 -29.38
CA ARG A 478 1.44 2.83 -30.18
C ARG A 478 1.32 1.58 -29.31
N LEU A 479 2.06 1.52 -28.19
CA LEU A 479 1.98 0.41 -27.24
C LEU A 479 0.57 0.23 -26.67
N LEU A 480 -0.10 1.34 -26.32
CA LEU A 480 -1.45 1.31 -25.75
C LEU A 480 -2.51 0.89 -26.77
N LEU A 481 -2.38 1.36 -28.02
CA LEU A 481 -3.30 1.01 -29.11
C LEU A 481 -3.03 -0.38 -29.69
N GLY A 482 -1.85 -0.97 -29.42
CA GLY A 482 -1.47 -2.27 -29.97
C GLY A 482 -1.11 -2.22 -31.45
N VAL A 483 -0.63 -1.06 -31.92
CA VAL A 483 -0.12 -0.88 -33.28
C VAL A 483 1.36 -1.23 -33.25
N ASN A 484 1.76 -2.32 -33.91
CA ASN A 484 3.17 -2.69 -34.07
C ASN A 484 3.81 -1.86 -35.18
N ASP A 485 5.10 -1.55 -35.04
CA ASP A 485 5.90 -1.00 -36.13
C ASP A 485 6.01 -2.04 -37.24
N HIS A 486 5.58 -1.65 -38.44
CA HIS A 486 5.82 -2.40 -39.68
C HIS A 486 7.22 -2.14 -40.20
#